data_AF-A0A353FKZ2-F1
#
_entry.id   AF-A0A353FKZ2-F1
#
_cell.length_a   1.000
_cell.length_b   1.000
_cell.length_c   1.000
_cell.angle_alpha   90.00
_cell.angle_beta   90.00
_cell.angle_gamma   90.00
#
_symmetry.space_group_name_H-M   'P 1'
#
loop_
_entity.id
_entity.type
_entity.pdbx_description
1 polymer ?
#
loop_
_entity_poly.entity_id
_entity_poly.type
_entity_poly.pdbx_seq_one_letter_code
_entity_poly.pdbx_strand_id
1 'polypeptide(L)'
;MDADKEGFLRSETALVQICGRAARNVNGKVILFADSATRSIRAAMEESARRRTIQEAFNQKAGQTPQSISKPVAQSLTGMLLDGEEEGAAESLPTNSIEIEQAIEEAHRKMLECAAELNFEGAVEFRNRKRRLESLALEVAE
;
A
#
# COMPACT_ATOMS: atom_id res chain seq x y z
N MET A 1 18.23 6.09 -3.86
CA MET A 1 17.79 4.80 -3.28
C MET A 1 19.06 3.97 -3.24
N ASP A 2 19.76 3.98 -2.11
CA ASP A 2 21.17 3.55 -2.11
C ASP A 2 21.27 2.39 -1.13
N ALA A 3 21.37 1.18 -1.66
CA ALA A 3 21.46 -0.04 -0.86
C ALA A 3 22.88 -0.25 -0.29
N ASP A 4 23.88 0.36 -0.92
CA ASP A 4 25.31 0.29 -0.57
C ASP A 4 25.77 1.34 0.43
N LYS A 5 24.91 2.31 0.78
CA LYS A 5 25.19 3.23 1.89
C LYS A 5 25.04 2.53 3.22
N GLU A 6 26.13 1.90 3.68
CA GLU A 6 26.14 1.22 4.97
C GLU A 6 25.78 2.16 6.13
N GLY A 7 25.09 1.58 7.12
CA GLY A 7 24.48 2.29 8.23
C GLY A 7 23.33 1.49 8.81
N PHE A 8 22.63 2.02 9.82
CA PHE A 8 21.57 1.30 10.51
C PHE A 8 20.51 0.71 9.54
N LEU A 9 20.02 1.53 8.60
CA LEU A 9 18.98 1.16 7.64
C LEU A 9 19.44 0.22 6.51
N ARG A 10 20.75 0.00 6.39
CA ARG A 10 21.39 -0.85 5.35
C ARG A 10 22.33 -1.88 5.96
N SER A 11 22.16 -2.16 7.24
CA SER A 11 22.76 -3.31 7.89
C SER A 11 22.19 -4.59 7.29
N GLU A 12 22.94 -5.68 7.42
CA GLU A 12 22.53 -7.03 7.01
C GLU A 12 21.10 -7.36 7.50
N THR A 13 20.83 -7.13 8.79
CA THR A 13 19.52 -7.42 9.40
C THR A 13 18.40 -6.58 8.80
N ALA A 14 18.63 -5.28 8.57
CA ALA A 14 17.65 -4.40 7.94
C ALA A 14 17.35 -4.83 6.49
N LEU A 15 18.40 -5.17 5.71
CA LEU A 15 18.23 -5.65 4.34
C LEU A 15 17.44 -6.96 4.30
N VAL A 16 17.75 -7.92 5.17
CA VAL A 16 16.99 -9.18 5.28
C VAL A 16 15.53 -8.93 5.61
N GLN A 17 15.21 -8.02 6.53
CA GLN A 17 13.84 -7.66 6.89
C GLN A 17 13.08 -7.02 5.72
N ILE A 18 13.72 -6.08 5.02
CA ILE A 18 13.14 -5.42 3.84
C ILE A 18 12.85 -6.46 2.75
N CYS A 19 13.81 -7.34 2.46
CA CYS A 19 13.64 -8.44 1.50
C CYS A 19 12.49 -9.38 1.90
N GLY A 20 12.34 -9.66 3.19
CA GLY A 20 11.27 -10.50 3.74
C GLY A 20 9.85 -10.00 3.45
N ARG A 21 9.67 -8.69 3.16
CA ARG A 21 8.36 -8.15 2.75
C ARG A 21 7.89 -8.74 1.41
N ALA A 22 8.81 -9.04 0.50
CA ALA A 22 8.49 -9.63 -0.80
C ALA A 22 8.18 -11.14 -0.72
N ALA A 23 8.60 -11.82 0.34
CA ALA A 23 8.48 -13.28 0.48
C ALA A 23 7.02 -13.79 0.67
N ARG A 24 6.04 -12.87 0.79
CA ARG A 24 4.61 -13.21 0.92
C ARG A 24 3.90 -13.41 -0.43
N ASN A 25 4.63 -13.30 -1.55
CA ASN A 25 4.10 -13.48 -2.89
C ASN A 25 4.96 -14.49 -3.68
N VAL A 26 4.31 -15.34 -4.48
CA VAL A 26 4.98 -16.37 -5.30
C VAL A 26 5.98 -15.77 -6.30
N ASN A 27 5.70 -14.58 -6.82
CA ASN A 27 6.55 -13.83 -7.74
C ASN A 27 7.38 -12.74 -7.01
N GLY A 28 7.53 -12.87 -5.68
CA GLY A 28 8.29 -11.93 -4.86
C GLY A 28 9.70 -11.74 -5.38
N LYS A 29 10.06 -10.50 -5.73
CA LYS A 29 11.38 -10.10 -6.20
C LYS A 29 11.82 -8.83 -5.49
N VAL A 30 13.13 -8.75 -5.21
CA VAL A 30 13.77 -7.58 -4.61
C VAL A 30 14.86 -7.11 -5.56
N ILE A 31 14.93 -5.80 -5.77
CA ILE A 31 15.96 -5.15 -6.58
C ILE A 31 16.71 -4.18 -5.66
N LEU A 32 18.01 -4.39 -5.49
CA LEU A 32 18.87 -3.53 -4.70
C LEU A 32 19.67 -2.64 -5.67
N PHE A 33 19.40 -1.35 -5.64
CA PHE A 33 20.20 -0.36 -6.38
C PHE A 33 21.44 0.00 -5.56
N ALA A 34 22.61 -0.33 -6.10
CA ALA A 34 23.91 -0.16 -5.47
C ALA A 34 25.00 -0.10 -6.54
N ASP A 35 26.01 0.71 -6.32
CA ASP A 35 27.22 0.75 -7.15
C ASP A 35 28.17 -0.40 -6.78
N SER A 36 28.14 -0.83 -5.51
CA SER A 36 28.95 -1.95 -5.03
C SER A 36 28.19 -2.89 -4.10
N ALA A 37 28.49 -4.19 -4.19
CA ALA A 37 27.96 -5.19 -3.27
C ALA A 37 28.74 -5.11 -1.93
N THR A 38 28.21 -4.33 -0.98
CA THR A 38 28.80 -4.21 0.37
C THR A 38 28.72 -5.52 1.15
N ARG A 39 29.40 -5.60 2.30
CA ARG A 39 29.37 -6.80 3.14
C ARG A 39 27.95 -7.12 3.57
N SER A 40 27.18 -6.09 3.95
CA SER A 40 25.80 -6.23 4.38
C SER A 40 24.88 -6.74 3.26
N ILE A 41 25.07 -6.27 2.02
CA ILE A 41 24.34 -6.76 0.84
C ILE A 41 24.68 -8.24 0.59
N ARG A 42 25.97 -8.60 0.56
CA ARG A 42 26.39 -9.98 0.31
C ARG A 42 25.83 -10.95 1.34
N ALA A 43 25.95 -10.61 2.63
CA ALA A 43 25.42 -11.44 3.71
C ALA A 43 23.88 -11.60 3.61
N ALA A 44 23.16 -10.52 3.30
CA ALA A 44 21.70 -10.59 3.11
C ALA A 44 21.30 -11.45 1.90
N MET A 45 22.05 -11.38 0.80
CA MET A 45 21.84 -12.21 -0.40
C MET A 45 22.13 -13.68 -0.13
N GLU A 46 23.23 -13.98 0.55
CA GLU A 46 23.63 -15.34 0.93
C GLU A 46 22.60 -15.99 1.85
N GLU A 47 22.16 -15.28 2.89
CA GLU A 47 21.14 -15.80 3.81
C GLU A 47 19.79 -16.01 3.10
N SER A 48 19.42 -15.11 2.19
CA SER A 48 18.20 -15.27 1.37
C SER A 48 18.30 -16.48 0.44
N ALA A 49 19.45 -16.68 -0.21
CA ALA A 49 19.70 -17.83 -1.08
C ALA A 49 19.70 -19.14 -0.28
N ARG A 50 20.37 -19.19 0.87
CA ARG A 50 20.41 -20.35 1.76
C ARG A 50 19.00 -20.77 2.18
N ARG A 51 18.16 -19.82 2.61
CA ARG A 51 16.76 -20.08 2.97
C ARG A 51 15.95 -20.60 1.79
N ARG A 52 16.09 -19.98 0.62
CA ARG A 52 15.38 -20.38 -0.59
C ARG A 52 15.72 -21.81 -1.01
N THR A 53 17.00 -22.18 -1.01
CA THR A 53 17.44 -23.56 -1.33
C THR A 53 16.82 -24.59 -0.38
N ILE A 54 16.78 -24.30 0.92
CA ILE A 54 16.16 -25.20 1.91
C ILE A 54 14.65 -25.34 1.64
N GLN A 55 13.97 -24.23 1.36
CA GLN A 55 12.53 -24.21 1.07
C GLN A 55 12.20 -24.97 -0.22
N GLU A 56 12.96 -24.75 -1.30
CA GLU A 56 12.79 -25.46 -2.57
C GLU A 56 13.00 -26.96 -2.41
N ALA A 57 14.06 -27.37 -1.69
CA ALA A 57 14.33 -28.78 -1.41
C ALA A 57 13.23 -29.42 -0.55
N PHE A 58 12.69 -28.70 0.44
CA PHE A 58 11.56 -29.16 1.24
C PHE A 58 10.30 -29.31 0.38
N ASN A 59 9.97 -28.30 -0.42
CA ASN A 59 8.81 -28.30 -1.30
C ASN A 59 8.86 -29.46 -2.30
N GLN A 60 10.02 -29.71 -2.91
CA GLN A 60 10.23 -30.84 -3.82
C GLN A 60 10.02 -32.19 -3.11
N LYS A 61 10.61 -32.37 -1.92
CA LYS A 61 10.44 -33.59 -1.12
C LYS A 61 9.00 -33.82 -0.68
N ALA A 62 8.26 -32.75 -0.40
CA ALA A 62 6.87 -32.79 0.06
C ALA A 62 5.84 -32.74 -1.08
N GLY A 63 6.26 -32.58 -2.34
CA GLY A 63 5.37 -32.38 -3.49
C GLY A 63 4.54 -31.09 -3.42
N GLN A 64 5.02 -30.07 -2.71
CA GLN A 64 4.30 -28.79 -2.51
C GLN A 64 4.65 -27.81 -3.64
N THR A 65 3.61 -27.23 -4.26
CA THR A 65 3.76 -26.12 -5.20
C THR A 65 3.55 -24.79 -4.46
N PRO A 66 4.49 -23.83 -4.52
CA PRO A 66 4.30 -22.53 -3.89
C PRO A 66 3.05 -21.81 -4.39
N GLN A 67 2.22 -21.33 -3.48
CA GLN A 67 1.03 -20.54 -3.78
C GLN A 67 0.99 -19.31 -2.90
N SER A 68 0.51 -18.19 -3.46
CA SER A 68 0.29 -16.98 -2.67
C SER A 68 -0.94 -17.17 -1.79
N ILE A 69 -0.84 -16.82 -0.52
CA ILE A 69 -1.99 -16.88 0.40
C ILE A 69 -2.94 -15.75 0.01
N SER A 70 -4.15 -16.10 -0.41
CA SER A 70 -5.27 -15.15 -0.49
C SER A 70 -5.87 -15.01 0.90
N LYS A 71 -5.56 -13.91 1.58
CA LYS A 71 -6.28 -13.55 2.81
C LYS A 71 -7.40 -12.60 2.44
N PRO A 72 -8.67 -12.89 2.78
CA PRO A 72 -9.71 -11.90 2.65
C PRO A 72 -9.32 -10.69 3.49
N VAL A 73 -9.34 -9.50 2.88
CA VAL A 73 -9.36 -8.26 3.65
C VAL A 73 -10.62 -8.38 4.52
N ALA A 74 -10.47 -8.25 5.84
CA ALA A 74 -11.63 -8.27 6.72
C ALA A 74 -12.66 -7.30 6.14
N GLN A 75 -13.87 -7.79 5.86
CA GLN A 75 -14.93 -6.96 5.32
C GLN A 75 -15.22 -5.88 6.38
N SER A 76 -14.69 -4.69 6.15
CA SER A 76 -15.26 -3.49 6.72
C SER A 76 -16.72 -3.43 6.27
N LEU A 77 -17.64 -3.03 7.16
CA LEU A 77 -19.07 -2.82 6.90
C LEU A 77 -19.37 -2.00 5.63
N THR A 78 -18.36 -1.35 5.06
CA THR A 78 -18.35 -0.59 3.80
C THR A 78 -18.84 -1.35 2.56
N GLY A 79 -18.75 -2.69 2.52
CA GLY A 79 -19.11 -3.49 1.33
C GLY A 79 -20.61 -3.51 1.00
N MET A 80 -21.49 -3.23 1.97
CA MET A 80 -22.95 -3.25 1.78
C MET A 80 -23.54 -1.90 1.36
N LEU A 81 -22.78 -0.81 1.40
CA LEU A 81 -23.25 0.56 1.12
C LEU A 81 -22.84 1.10 -0.27
N LEU A 82 -22.23 0.27 -1.13
CA LEU A 82 -21.73 0.71 -2.43
C LEU A 82 -22.75 0.61 -3.57
N ASP A 83 -23.94 0.05 -3.33
CA ASP A 83 -25.02 -0.05 -4.34
C ASP A 83 -25.92 1.20 -4.43
N GLY A 84 -25.60 2.27 -3.70
CA GLY A 84 -26.31 3.55 -3.77
C GLY A 84 -25.57 4.56 -4.66
N GLU A 85 -25.72 4.45 -5.98
CA GLU A 85 -25.50 5.60 -6.86
C GLU A 85 -26.64 6.60 -6.63
N GLU A 86 -26.47 7.51 -5.67
CA GLU A 86 -27.35 8.67 -5.57
C GLU A 86 -26.73 9.87 -6.30
N GLU A 87 -27.37 10.20 -7.42
CA GLU A 87 -27.31 11.50 -8.08
C GLU A 87 -27.71 12.59 -7.06
N GLY A 88 -26.77 13.48 -6.74
CA GLY A 88 -26.99 14.47 -5.69
C GLY A 88 -26.13 15.72 -5.82
N ALA A 89 -26.83 16.80 -6.23
CA ALA A 89 -26.60 18.23 -6.12
C ALA A 89 -25.32 18.86 -6.75
N ALA A 90 -25.55 19.78 -7.68
CA ALA A 90 -24.58 20.71 -8.23
C ALA A 90 -24.10 21.70 -7.15
N GLU A 91 -23.07 21.29 -6.41
CA GLU A 91 -22.31 22.16 -5.53
C GLU A 91 -21.29 22.94 -6.38
N SER A 92 -21.13 24.24 -6.16
CA SER A 92 -20.14 25.04 -6.91
C SER A 92 -18.74 24.47 -6.69
N LEU A 93 -18.15 23.94 -7.75
CA LEU A 93 -16.85 23.28 -7.68
C LEU A 93 -15.74 24.32 -7.65
N PRO A 94 -14.79 24.26 -6.69
CA PRO A 94 -13.63 25.14 -6.66
C PRO A 94 -12.79 24.93 -7.92
N THR A 95 -12.31 26.03 -8.52
CA THR A 95 -11.62 26.03 -9.83
C THR A 95 -10.10 26.08 -9.68
N ASN A 96 -9.58 26.40 -8.49
CA ASN A 96 -8.15 26.52 -8.22
C ASN A 96 -7.60 25.24 -7.57
N SER A 97 -6.44 24.75 -8.02
CA SER A 97 -5.78 23.55 -7.49
C SER A 97 -5.56 23.59 -5.97
N ILE A 98 -5.16 24.75 -5.44
CA ILE A 98 -4.93 24.97 -4.01
C ILE A 98 -6.24 24.86 -3.21
N GLU A 99 -7.35 25.36 -3.74
CA GLU A 99 -8.67 25.29 -3.09
C GLU A 99 -9.23 23.86 -3.13
N ILE A 100 -8.94 23.11 -4.20
CA ILE A 100 -9.32 21.70 -4.32
C ILE A 100 -8.57 20.85 -3.28
N GLU A 101 -7.26 21.06 -3.10
CA GLU A 101 -6.47 20.34 -2.09
C GLU A 101 -6.98 20.63 -0.66
N GLN A 102 -7.28 21.89 -0.34
CA GLN A 102 -7.85 22.27 0.95
C GLN A 102 -9.22 21.63 1.17
N ALA A 103 -10.08 21.63 0.15
CA ALA A 103 -11.40 20.99 0.22
C ALA A 103 -11.31 19.46 0.39
N ILE A 104 -10.31 18.81 -0.20
CA ILE A 104 -10.03 17.37 -0.01
C ILE A 104 -9.63 17.09 1.44
N GLU A 105 -8.74 17.90 2.01
CA GLU A 105 -8.31 17.74 3.40
C GLU A 105 -9.46 17.97 4.40
N GLU A 106 -10.30 18.98 4.16
CA GLU A 106 -11.48 19.25 4.97
C GLU A 106 -12.51 18.11 4.90
N ALA A 107 -12.82 17.63 3.69
CA ALA A 107 -13.71 16.49 3.50
C ALA A 107 -13.15 15.23 4.18
N HIS A 108 -11.83 15.01 4.10
CA HIS A 108 -11.16 13.89 4.76
C HIS A 108 -11.26 14.00 6.30
N ARG A 109 -11.08 15.19 6.86
CA ARG A 109 -11.21 15.43 8.30
C ARG A 109 -12.63 15.15 8.80
N LYS A 110 -13.64 15.71 8.12
CA LYS A 110 -15.05 15.50 8.47
C LYS A 110 -15.47 14.04 8.32
N MET A 111 -14.96 13.33 7.31
CA MET A 111 -15.17 11.89 7.16
C MET A 111 -14.65 11.10 8.38
N LEU A 112 -13.45 11.44 8.87
CA LEU A 112 -12.86 10.79 10.04
C LEU A 112 -13.60 11.13 11.34
N GLU A 113 -14.05 12.37 11.50
CA GLU A 113 -14.89 12.80 12.62
C GLU A 113 -16.22 12.02 12.65
N CYS A 114 -16.94 11.96 11.53
CA CYS A 114 -18.19 11.19 11.43
C CYS A 114 -17.96 9.68 11.68
N ALA A 115 -16.84 9.13 11.21
CA ALA A 115 -16.50 7.73 11.47
C ALA A 115 -16.19 7.47 12.96
N ALA A 116 -15.55 8.42 13.65
CA ALA A 116 -15.29 8.34 15.09
C ALA A 116 -16.58 8.43 15.91
N GLU A 117 -17.56 9.20 15.44
CA GLU A 117 -18.89 9.34 16.05
C GLU A 117 -19.87 8.21 15.68
N LEU A 118 -19.42 7.22 14.89
CA LEU A 118 -20.26 6.14 14.34
C LEU A 118 -21.39 6.63 13.42
N ASN A 119 -21.30 7.87 12.92
CA ASN A 119 -22.18 8.41 11.89
C ASN A 119 -21.68 7.98 10.49
N PHE A 120 -22.02 6.75 10.12
CA PHE A 120 -21.54 6.16 8.87
C PHE A 120 -22.16 6.79 7.62
N GLU A 121 -23.38 7.33 7.70
CA GLU A 121 -24.04 8.02 6.58
C GLU A 121 -23.29 9.31 6.22
N GLY A 122 -22.99 10.15 7.23
CA GLY A 122 -22.17 11.34 7.04
C GLY A 122 -20.75 11.01 6.56
N ALA A 123 -20.14 9.95 7.09
CA ALA A 123 -18.82 9.50 6.62
C ALA A 123 -18.84 9.06 5.15
N VAL A 124 -19.91 8.42 4.69
CA VAL A 124 -20.08 8.02 3.28
C VAL A 124 -20.25 9.24 2.39
N GLU A 125 -21.02 10.24 2.82
CA GLU A 125 -21.20 11.50 2.09
C GLU A 125 -19.86 12.23 1.90
N PHE A 126 -19.10 12.44 2.97
CA PHE A 126 -17.79 13.08 2.90
C PHE A 126 -16.76 12.26 2.10
N ARG A 127 -16.81 10.93 2.15
CA ARG A 127 -16.00 10.05 1.31
C ARG A 127 -16.31 10.25 -0.17
N ASN A 128 -17.58 10.29 -0.53
CA ASN A 128 -18.03 10.49 -1.91
C ASN A 128 -17.67 11.89 -2.40
N ARG A 129 -17.82 12.92 -1.55
CA ARG A 129 -17.38 14.30 -1.82
C ARG A 129 -15.88 14.37 -2.06
N LYS A 130 -15.06 13.74 -1.20
CA LYS A 130 -13.60 13.65 -1.35
C LYS A 130 -13.21 13.02 -2.70
N ARG A 131 -13.85 11.91 -3.09
CA ARG A 131 -13.59 11.25 -4.39
C ARG A 131 -13.92 12.15 -5.59
N ARG A 132 -15.01 12.91 -5.53
CA ARG A 132 -15.37 13.89 -6.58
C ARG A 132 -14.32 15.01 -6.68
N LEU A 133 -13.81 15.49 -5.56
CA LEU A 133 -12.76 16.51 -5.53
C LEU A 133 -11.41 15.97 -6.04
N GLU A 134 -11.08 14.70 -5.72
CA GLU A 134 -9.88 14.03 -6.23
C GLU A 134 -9.93 13.82 -7.76
N SER A 135 -11.09 13.49 -8.33
CA SER A 135 -11.24 13.40 -9.79
C SER A 135 -11.10 14.76 -10.47
N LEU A 136 -11.67 15.82 -9.88
CA LEU A 136 -11.52 17.19 -10.39
C LEU A 136 -10.07 17.69 -10.30
N ALA A 137 -9.35 17.36 -9.22
CA ALA A 137 -7.93 17.69 -9.09
C ALA A 137 -7.10 17.06 -10.22
N LEU A 138 -7.46 15.84 -10.63
CA LEU A 138 -6.80 15.12 -11.72
C LEU A 138 -7.10 15.77 -13.07
N GLU A 139 -8.35 16.18 -13.32
CA GLU A 139 -8.77 16.88 -14.55
C GLU A 139 -8.15 18.28 -14.69
N VAL A 140 -7.89 18.99 -13.60
CA VAL A 140 -7.24 20.32 -13.61
C VAL A 140 -5.70 20.22 -13.74
N ALA A 141 -5.13 19.05 -13.44
CA ALA A 141 -3.69 18.81 -13.54
C ALA A 141 -3.23 18.34 -14.93
N GLU A 142 -4.16 17.90 -15.80
CA GLU A 142 -3.93 17.59 -17.22
C GLU A 142 -4.03 18.84 -18.11
#